data_AF-A0A1G8A182-F1
#
_entry.id   AF-A0A1G8A182-F1
#
_cell.length_a   1.000
_cell.length_b   1.000
_cell.length_c   1.000
_cell.angle_alpha   90.00
_cell.angle_beta   90.00
_cell.angle_gamma   90.00
#
_symmetry.space_group_name_H-M   'P 1'
#
loop_
_entity.id
_entity.type
_entity.pdbx_description
1 polymer ?
#
loop_
_entity_poly.entity_id
_entity_poly.type
_entity_poly.pdbx_seq_one_letter_code
_entity_poly.pdbx_strand_id
1 'polypeptide(L)'
;MTRGSRGPDPAQLATVRDGFGVADEQVLRDHAISHVLAAIADSDVQDQLVFIGGTALSRTFLPDLRLSEDIDLLATGPRAAVAAAIEDAVRRGLQRTHGPTTWQPPIASTRGAQSSVLLVGDDIRIRVQLLAAAGYPAWPGERRQIEQRYSDAPPATLTTPTAPAFAAWKTVTWMDRHAPRDLYDLWGLGRAGHIDAEAALLFRKHGPTAGPVQPWMFDRAPGRTDWTTALSHQGRIEVGPEEARDQVRAWWNDAVAAAST
;
A
#
# COMPACT_ATOMS: atom_id res chain seq x y z
N MET A 1 14.91 -34.46 9.29
CA MET A 1 13.46 -34.23 9.10
C MET A 1 13.28 -33.14 8.05
N THR A 2 13.04 -33.55 6.82
CA THR A 2 12.76 -32.68 5.66
C THR A 2 11.35 -32.11 5.80
N ARG A 3 11.21 -30.85 6.23
CA ARG A 3 9.98 -30.09 5.98
C ARG A 3 9.91 -29.87 4.47
N GLY A 4 9.17 -30.72 3.77
CA GLY A 4 8.73 -30.42 2.42
C GLY A 4 8.02 -29.08 2.45
N SER A 5 8.42 -28.17 1.55
CA SER A 5 7.71 -26.93 1.28
C SER A 5 6.26 -27.27 0.98
N ARG A 6 5.37 -27.13 1.97
CA ARG A 6 3.94 -27.13 1.72
C ARG A 6 3.67 -25.75 1.15
N GLY A 7 3.17 -25.70 -0.08
CA GLY A 7 2.61 -24.48 -0.64
C GLY A 7 1.50 -23.91 0.25
N PRO A 8 0.96 -22.74 -0.11
CA PRO A 8 -0.08 -22.08 0.69
C PRO A 8 -1.21 -23.04 1.07
N ASP A 9 -1.71 -22.95 2.31
CA ASP A 9 -2.86 -23.73 2.76
C ASP A 9 -4.10 -23.38 1.90
N PRO A 10 -4.64 -24.34 1.10
CA PRO A 10 -5.78 -24.06 0.22
C PRO A 10 -7.01 -23.53 0.96
N ALA A 11 -7.21 -23.89 2.23
CA ALA A 11 -8.33 -23.40 3.03
C ALA A 11 -8.16 -21.91 3.39
N GLN A 12 -6.93 -21.48 3.68
CA GLN A 12 -6.62 -20.06 3.92
C GLN A 12 -6.78 -19.25 2.64
N LEU A 13 -6.31 -19.78 1.49
CA LEU A 13 -6.51 -19.12 0.19
C LEU A 13 -8.01 -18.94 -0.12
N ALA A 14 -8.83 -19.97 0.06
CA ALA A 14 -10.27 -19.89 -0.16
C ALA A 14 -10.94 -18.88 0.79
N THR A 15 -10.53 -18.83 2.06
CA THR A 15 -11.06 -17.86 3.03
C THR A 15 -10.78 -16.42 2.60
N VAL A 16 -9.54 -16.11 2.19
CA VAL A 16 -9.16 -14.78 1.70
C VAL A 16 -9.93 -14.45 0.41
N ARG A 17 -10.00 -15.40 -0.53
CA ARG A 17 -10.75 -15.25 -1.77
C ARG A 17 -12.21 -14.86 -1.53
N ASP A 18 -12.89 -15.63 -0.69
CA ASP A 18 -14.33 -15.49 -0.47
C ASP A 18 -14.64 -14.21 0.32
N GLY A 19 -13.77 -13.87 1.30
CA GLY A 19 -13.83 -12.64 2.07
C GLY A 19 -13.73 -11.39 1.19
N PHE A 20 -12.70 -11.31 0.34
CA PHE A 20 -12.52 -10.17 -0.58
C PHE A 20 -13.37 -10.28 -1.85
N GLY A 21 -13.94 -11.45 -2.17
CA GLY A 21 -14.69 -11.65 -3.40
C GLY A 21 -13.86 -11.48 -4.68
N VAL A 22 -12.61 -11.97 -4.66
CA VAL A 22 -11.64 -11.80 -5.76
C VAL A 22 -11.35 -13.13 -6.48
N ALA A 23 -10.59 -13.07 -7.58
CA ALA A 23 -10.13 -14.25 -8.30
C ALA A 23 -8.94 -14.94 -7.59
N ASP A 24 -8.74 -16.23 -7.86
CA ASP A 24 -7.66 -17.03 -7.26
C ASP A 24 -6.27 -16.41 -7.53
N GLU A 25 -6.06 -15.85 -8.72
CA GLU A 25 -4.79 -15.20 -9.11
C GLU A 25 -4.47 -13.98 -8.23
N GLN A 26 -5.49 -13.25 -7.77
CA GLN A 26 -5.30 -12.12 -6.88
C GLN A 26 -4.89 -12.59 -5.48
N VAL A 27 -5.43 -13.71 -5.01
CA VAL A 27 -5.05 -14.30 -3.71
C VAL A 27 -3.65 -14.86 -3.75
N LEU A 28 -3.27 -15.55 -4.84
CA LEU A 28 -1.90 -16.04 -5.04
C LEU A 28 -0.89 -14.88 -5.09
N ARG A 29 -1.25 -13.76 -5.75
CA ARG A 29 -0.43 -12.54 -5.71
C ARG A 29 -0.30 -11.97 -4.31
N ASP A 30 -1.40 -11.90 -3.55
CA ASP A 30 -1.40 -11.38 -2.17
C ASP A 30 -0.61 -12.30 -1.19
N HIS A 31 -0.63 -13.61 -1.42
CA HIS A 31 0.22 -14.58 -0.73
C HIS A 31 1.70 -14.31 -1.02
N ALA A 32 2.08 -14.19 -2.29
CA ALA A 32 3.45 -13.85 -2.67
C ALA A 32 3.90 -12.49 -2.09
N ILE A 33 3.05 -11.46 -2.10
CA ILE A 33 3.32 -10.16 -1.48
C ILE A 33 3.62 -10.31 0.02
N SER A 34 2.89 -11.16 0.74
CA SER A 34 3.13 -11.41 2.17
C SER A 34 4.54 -11.94 2.44
N HIS A 35 5.01 -12.87 1.59
CA HIS A 35 6.36 -13.41 1.67
C HIS A 35 7.44 -12.42 1.21
N VAL A 36 7.16 -11.58 0.20
CA VAL A 36 8.07 -10.49 -0.23
C VAL A 36 8.25 -9.48 0.90
N LEU A 37 7.16 -9.05 1.55
CA LEU A 37 7.22 -8.12 2.67
C LEU A 37 7.95 -8.70 3.88
N ALA A 38 7.76 -10.00 4.16
CA ALA A 38 8.54 -10.70 5.18
C ALA A 38 10.04 -10.70 4.87
N ALA A 39 10.42 -11.00 3.63
CA ALA A 39 11.82 -11.00 3.21
C ALA A 39 12.46 -9.60 3.29
N ILE A 40 11.70 -8.55 2.93
CA ILE A 40 12.17 -7.16 3.06
C ILE A 40 12.32 -6.76 4.53
N ALA A 41 11.37 -7.15 5.39
CA ALA A 41 11.43 -6.87 6.83
C ALA A 41 12.60 -7.60 7.52
N ASP A 42 12.99 -8.79 7.04
CA ASP A 42 14.15 -9.52 7.57
C ASP A 42 15.51 -9.04 6.99
N SER A 43 15.50 -8.05 6.10
CA SER A 43 16.72 -7.53 5.47
C SER A 43 17.50 -6.58 6.39
N ASP A 44 18.80 -6.44 6.12
CA ASP A 44 19.70 -5.49 6.78
C ASP A 44 19.42 -4.02 6.43
N VAL A 45 18.54 -3.77 5.45
CA VAL A 45 18.13 -2.43 5.01
C VAL A 45 16.72 -2.05 5.47
N GLN A 46 16.05 -2.85 6.29
CA GLN A 46 14.68 -2.54 6.75
C GLN A 46 14.56 -1.16 7.42
N ASP A 47 15.58 -0.72 8.16
CA ASP A 47 15.59 0.57 8.86
C ASP A 47 15.85 1.75 7.91
N GLN A 48 16.21 1.46 6.67
CA GLN A 48 16.41 2.42 5.59
C GLN A 48 15.20 2.49 4.66
N LEU A 49 14.07 1.90 5.05
CA LEU A 49 12.86 1.80 4.25
C LEU A 49 11.65 2.39 4.98
N VAL A 50 10.82 3.11 4.22
CA VAL A 50 9.44 3.43 4.61
C VAL A 50 8.50 2.77 3.61
N PHE A 51 7.62 1.89 4.10
CA PHE A 51 6.62 1.22 3.30
C PHE A 51 5.37 2.09 3.19
N ILE A 52 5.02 2.45 1.95
CA ILE A 52 4.01 3.46 1.62
C ILE A 52 3.00 2.90 0.61
N GLY A 53 2.06 3.75 0.18
CA GLY A 53 1.12 3.40 -0.88
C GLY A 53 -0.05 2.54 -0.41
N GLY A 54 -0.79 1.98 -1.39
CA GLY A 54 -2.03 1.23 -1.13
C GLY A 54 -1.80 -0.06 -0.35
N THR A 55 -0.70 -0.75 -0.62
CA THR A 55 -0.39 -2.02 0.07
C THR A 55 0.07 -1.79 1.49
N ALA A 56 0.83 -0.72 1.78
CA ALA A 56 1.13 -0.37 3.16
C ALA A 56 -0.15 -0.11 3.94
N LEU A 57 -1.08 0.65 3.37
CA LEU A 57 -2.38 0.93 3.99
C LEU A 57 -3.21 -0.35 4.21
N SER A 58 -3.29 -1.23 3.21
CA SER A 58 -4.02 -2.51 3.30
C SER A 58 -3.34 -3.54 4.21
N ARG A 59 -2.10 -3.29 4.65
CA ARG A 59 -1.36 -4.14 5.58
C ARG A 59 -1.27 -3.52 6.96
N THR A 60 -1.95 -2.39 7.20
CA THR A 60 -1.81 -1.64 8.45
C THR A 60 -3.13 -1.17 9.05
N PHE A 61 -3.83 -0.24 8.41
CA PHE A 61 -5.00 0.43 8.96
C PHE A 61 -6.29 0.01 8.26
N LEU A 62 -6.21 -0.49 7.02
CA LEU A 62 -7.37 -0.97 6.25
C LEU A 62 -7.19 -2.43 5.80
N PRO A 63 -6.95 -3.38 6.72
CA PRO A 63 -6.69 -4.75 6.35
C PRO A 63 -7.87 -5.39 5.60
N ASP A 64 -9.11 -4.98 5.82
CA ASP A 64 -10.25 -5.68 5.23
C ASP A 64 -10.91 -4.93 4.05
N LEU A 65 -10.37 -3.77 3.67
CA LEU A 65 -10.99 -2.93 2.63
C LEU A 65 -10.86 -3.53 1.22
N ARG A 66 -9.62 -3.85 0.83
CA ARG A 66 -9.28 -4.46 -0.46
C ARG A 66 -7.87 -5.03 -0.40
N LEU A 67 -7.61 -6.02 -1.25
CA LEU A 67 -6.26 -6.43 -1.57
C LEU A 67 -5.54 -5.34 -2.37
N SER A 68 -4.22 -5.35 -2.33
CA SER A 68 -3.39 -4.45 -3.12
C SER A 68 -2.24 -5.23 -3.74
N GLU A 69 -1.77 -4.77 -4.90
CA GLU A 69 -0.99 -5.60 -5.84
C GLU A 69 0.42 -5.07 -6.11
N ASP A 70 0.70 -3.84 -5.69
CA ASP A 70 1.96 -3.13 -5.92
C ASP A 70 2.69 -2.94 -4.59
N ILE A 71 4.02 -2.86 -4.56
CA ILE A 71 4.79 -2.55 -3.34
C ILE A 71 5.52 -1.23 -3.56
N ASP A 72 5.17 -0.21 -2.79
CA ASP A 72 5.79 1.11 -2.88
C ASP A 72 6.66 1.39 -1.64
N LEU A 73 7.92 1.76 -1.86
CA LEU A 73 8.92 1.97 -0.82
C LEU A 73 9.62 3.31 -1.02
N LEU A 74 9.91 4.01 0.08
CA LEU A 74 10.91 5.08 0.12
C LEU A 74 12.21 4.55 0.72
N ALA A 75 13.33 4.78 0.04
CA ALA A 75 14.67 4.59 0.59
C ALA A 75 15.15 5.85 1.31
N THR A 76 15.38 5.77 2.61
CA THR A 76 16.01 6.85 3.42
C THR A 76 17.53 6.79 3.38
N GLY A 77 18.11 5.62 3.04
CA GLY A 77 19.52 5.43 2.76
C GLY A 77 19.91 5.52 1.27
N PRO A 78 21.16 5.18 0.92
CA PRO A 78 21.62 5.19 -0.47
C PRO A 78 20.81 4.21 -1.34
N ARG A 79 19.92 4.77 -2.17
CA ARG A 79 18.92 3.99 -2.94
C ARG A 79 19.51 2.81 -3.71
N ALA A 80 20.70 2.95 -4.30
CA ALA A 80 21.34 1.86 -5.06
C ALA A 80 21.73 0.67 -4.16
N ALA A 81 22.26 0.94 -2.96
CA ALA A 81 22.61 -0.11 -2.00
C ALA A 81 21.35 -0.78 -1.44
N VAL A 82 20.34 0.03 -1.08
CA VAL A 82 19.02 -0.46 -0.62
C VAL A 82 18.36 -1.34 -1.68
N ALA A 83 18.39 -0.94 -2.95
CA ALA A 83 17.85 -1.73 -4.06
C ALA A 83 18.50 -3.11 -4.18
N ALA A 84 19.84 -3.16 -4.16
CA ALA A 84 20.58 -4.42 -4.25
C ALA A 84 20.27 -5.35 -3.06
N ALA A 85 20.17 -4.80 -1.85
CA ALA A 85 19.83 -5.55 -0.65
C ALA A 85 18.38 -6.11 -0.70
N ILE A 86 17.41 -5.34 -1.20
CA ILE A 86 16.04 -5.82 -1.43
C ILE A 86 16.04 -6.99 -2.41
N GLU A 87 16.70 -6.86 -3.56
CA GLU A 87 16.74 -7.92 -4.58
C GLU A 87 17.30 -9.22 -4.01
N ASP A 88 18.38 -9.11 -3.22
CA ASP A 88 19.05 -10.22 -2.58
C ASP A 88 18.23 -10.86 -1.44
N ALA A 89 17.58 -10.04 -0.61
CA ALA A 89 16.68 -10.49 0.45
C ALA A 89 15.45 -11.23 -0.11
N VAL A 90 14.77 -10.67 -1.12
CA VAL A 90 13.62 -11.30 -1.78
C VAL A 90 14.02 -12.61 -2.44
N ARG A 91 15.15 -12.64 -3.15
CA ARG A 91 15.67 -13.87 -3.77
C ARG A 91 15.89 -14.98 -2.74
N ARG A 92 16.51 -14.68 -1.60
CA ARG A 92 16.72 -15.67 -0.52
C ARG A 92 15.42 -16.09 0.16
N GLY A 93 14.56 -15.12 0.48
CA GLY A 93 13.34 -15.34 1.25
C GLY A 93 12.32 -16.20 0.51
N LEU A 94 12.20 -16.00 -0.81
CA LEU A 94 11.21 -16.71 -1.63
C LEU A 94 11.71 -18.03 -2.20
N GLN A 95 13.04 -18.27 -2.24
CA GLN A 95 13.63 -19.44 -2.91
C GLN A 95 13.00 -20.78 -2.48
N ARG A 96 12.65 -20.93 -1.21
CA ARG A 96 12.09 -22.17 -0.65
C ARG A 96 10.57 -22.30 -0.80
N THR A 97 9.85 -21.18 -0.80
CA THR A 97 8.39 -21.15 -0.76
C THR A 97 7.78 -20.95 -2.14
N HIS A 98 8.35 -20.05 -2.95
CA HIS A 98 7.81 -19.64 -4.25
C HIS A 98 8.76 -19.95 -5.42
N GLY A 99 9.97 -20.42 -5.13
CA GLY A 99 10.96 -20.75 -6.15
C GLY A 99 11.74 -19.55 -6.67
N PRO A 100 12.19 -19.57 -7.93
CA PRO A 100 13.03 -18.51 -8.48
C PRO A 100 12.26 -17.18 -8.60
N THR A 101 13.00 -16.09 -8.44
CA THR A 101 12.50 -14.73 -8.63
C THR A 101 13.37 -13.98 -9.63
N THR A 102 12.75 -13.13 -10.45
CA THR A 102 13.45 -12.31 -11.44
C THR A 102 12.89 -10.89 -11.43
N TRP A 103 13.78 -9.89 -11.49
CA TRP A 103 13.41 -8.48 -11.53
C TRP A 103 13.52 -7.93 -12.95
N GLN A 104 12.49 -7.23 -13.43
CA GLN A 104 12.42 -6.67 -14.78
C GLN A 104 11.95 -5.21 -14.78
N PRO A 105 12.84 -4.23 -15.01
CA PRO A 105 14.31 -4.35 -14.87
C PRO A 105 14.69 -4.56 -13.39
N PRO A 106 15.95 -4.87 -13.04
CA PRO A 106 16.42 -4.78 -11.65
C PRO A 106 16.06 -3.44 -10.99
N ILE A 107 15.66 -3.46 -9.72
CA ILE A 107 15.37 -2.25 -8.93
C ILE A 107 16.60 -1.32 -8.89
N ALA A 108 17.80 -1.88 -8.82
CA ALA A 108 19.04 -1.10 -8.84
C ALA A 108 19.19 -0.25 -10.12
N SER A 109 18.56 -0.70 -11.22
CA SER A 109 18.58 -0.03 -12.52
C SER A 109 17.44 0.96 -12.71
N THR A 110 16.38 0.92 -11.90
CA THR A 110 15.28 1.89 -12.02
C THR A 110 15.69 3.29 -11.56
N ARG A 111 15.04 4.32 -12.10
CA ARG A 111 15.31 5.73 -11.82
C ARG A 111 14.01 6.50 -11.57
N GLY A 112 14.06 7.50 -10.69
CA GLY A 112 12.89 8.31 -10.35
C GLY A 112 11.70 7.44 -9.94
N ALA A 113 10.56 7.66 -10.58
CA ALA A 113 9.31 6.93 -10.34
C ALA A 113 9.18 5.62 -11.15
N GLN A 114 10.21 5.16 -11.85
CA GLN A 114 10.14 3.89 -12.59
C GLN A 114 10.00 2.71 -11.63
N SER A 115 9.02 1.84 -11.88
CA SER A 115 8.87 0.58 -11.16
C SER A 115 9.70 -0.55 -11.77
N SER A 116 10.04 -1.53 -10.94
CA SER A 116 10.50 -2.86 -11.34
C SER A 116 9.31 -3.84 -11.27
N VAL A 117 9.31 -4.87 -12.11
CA VAL A 117 8.37 -5.99 -11.99
C VAL A 117 9.12 -7.19 -11.41
N LEU A 118 8.70 -7.66 -10.25
CA LEU A 118 9.11 -8.93 -9.68
C LEU A 118 8.27 -10.05 -10.28
N LEU A 119 8.93 -10.96 -10.98
CA LEU A 119 8.38 -12.25 -11.41
C LEU A 119 8.66 -13.28 -10.31
N VAL A 120 7.62 -13.95 -9.84
CA VAL A 120 7.68 -15.00 -8.81
C VAL A 120 7.10 -16.28 -9.39
N GLY A 121 7.90 -17.34 -9.45
CA GLY A 121 7.51 -18.55 -10.18
C GLY A 121 7.25 -18.23 -11.65
N ASP A 122 6.26 -18.89 -12.26
CA ASP A 122 5.97 -18.74 -13.69
C ASP A 122 4.99 -17.59 -14.00
N ASP A 123 4.06 -17.30 -13.08
CA ASP A 123 2.87 -16.49 -13.42
C ASP A 123 2.64 -15.25 -12.52
N ILE A 124 3.24 -15.19 -11.34
CA ILE A 124 2.98 -14.10 -10.39
C ILE A 124 3.86 -12.90 -10.75
N ARG A 125 3.21 -11.75 -10.98
CA ARG A 125 3.84 -10.47 -11.25
C ARG A 125 3.47 -9.47 -10.16
N ILE A 126 4.47 -8.86 -9.53
CA ILE A 126 4.30 -7.82 -8.50
C ILE A 126 5.09 -6.59 -8.95
N ARG A 127 4.42 -5.44 -9.07
CA ARG A 127 5.13 -4.18 -9.33
C ARG A 127 5.76 -3.70 -8.03
N VAL A 128 7.03 -3.33 -8.06
CA VAL A 128 7.73 -2.76 -6.92
C VAL A 128 8.34 -1.42 -7.32
N GLN A 129 8.00 -0.36 -6.59
CA GLN A 129 8.57 0.96 -6.78
C GLN A 129 9.46 1.29 -5.58
N LEU A 130 10.72 1.63 -5.85
CA LEU A 130 11.64 2.16 -4.84
C LEU A 130 11.97 3.60 -5.20
N LEU A 131 11.51 4.54 -4.39
CA LEU A 131 11.75 5.96 -4.55
C LEU A 131 12.87 6.39 -3.61
N ALA A 132 13.63 7.43 -3.96
CA ALA A 132 14.48 8.08 -2.97
C ALA A 132 13.61 8.94 -2.05
N ALA A 133 13.83 8.90 -0.74
CA ALA A 133 13.14 9.80 0.19
C ALA A 133 13.47 11.27 -0.08
N ALA A 134 14.65 11.54 -0.65
CA ALA A 134 15.02 12.87 -1.14
C ALA A 134 14.05 13.32 -2.24
N GLY A 135 13.23 14.32 -1.93
CA GLY A 135 12.17 14.84 -2.81
C GLY A 135 10.75 14.58 -2.31
N TYR A 136 10.58 13.78 -1.25
CA TYR A 136 9.29 13.58 -0.59
C TYR A 136 9.24 14.31 0.76
N PRO A 137 8.09 14.88 1.15
CA PRO A 137 7.92 15.39 2.51
C PRO A 137 8.17 14.27 3.53
N ALA A 138 8.82 14.63 4.64
CA ALA A 138 9.03 13.72 5.77
C ALA A 138 7.73 13.57 6.56
N TRP A 139 6.78 12.82 5.99
CA TRP A 139 5.55 12.43 6.66
C TRP A 139 5.87 11.63 7.93
N PRO A 140 5.13 11.85 9.04
CA PRO A 140 5.32 11.07 10.25
C PRO A 140 5.16 9.57 9.97
N GLY A 141 6.13 8.78 10.43
CA GLY A 141 6.13 7.33 10.30
C GLY A 141 6.46 6.67 11.62
N GLU A 142 6.00 5.43 11.76
CA GLU A 142 6.22 4.60 12.92
C GLU A 142 6.60 3.18 12.50
N ARG A 143 7.41 2.51 13.31
CA ARG A 143 7.70 1.09 13.13
C ARG A 143 6.51 0.29 13.67
N ARG A 144 5.84 -0.46 12.80
CA ARG A 144 4.68 -1.27 13.21
C ARG A 144 4.72 -2.66 12.59
N GLN A 145 4.10 -3.61 13.28
CA GLN A 145 3.80 -4.90 12.70
C GLN A 145 2.79 -4.70 11.57
N ILE A 146 3.03 -5.38 10.44
CA ILE A 146 2.13 -5.38 9.29
C ILE A 146 1.36 -6.69 9.23
N GLU A 147 0.16 -6.64 8.66
CA GLU A 147 -0.74 -7.77 8.53
C GLU A 147 -0.17 -8.84 7.59
N GLN A 148 0.06 -10.03 8.14
CA GLN A 148 0.48 -11.22 7.40
C GLN A 148 -0.68 -12.23 7.41
N ARG A 149 -1.54 -12.14 6.38
CA ARG A 149 -2.82 -12.88 6.30
C ARG A 149 -2.69 -14.39 6.27
N TYR A 150 -1.52 -14.89 5.87
CA TYR A 150 -1.28 -16.31 5.68
C TYR A 150 -0.36 -16.81 6.78
N SER A 151 -0.73 -17.92 7.40
CA SER A 151 -0.04 -18.43 8.58
C SER A 151 1.39 -18.93 8.29
N ASP A 152 1.68 -19.22 7.02
CA ASP A 152 3.00 -19.61 6.52
C ASP A 152 3.90 -18.42 6.16
N ALA A 153 3.34 -17.20 6.06
CA ALA A 153 4.13 -15.99 5.87
C ALA A 153 4.76 -15.55 7.21
N PRO A 154 6.09 -15.35 7.28
CA PRO A 154 6.72 -14.89 8.51
C PRO A 154 6.18 -13.53 8.97
N PRO A 155 6.09 -13.27 10.29
CA PRO A 155 5.74 -11.94 10.81
C PRO A 155 6.68 -10.87 10.24
N ALA A 156 6.14 -9.69 9.93
CA ALA A 156 6.90 -8.60 9.36
C ALA A 156 6.64 -7.30 10.14
N THR A 157 7.70 -6.53 10.34
CA THR A 157 7.65 -5.21 10.97
C THR A 157 8.39 -4.24 10.08
N LEU A 158 7.73 -3.16 9.67
CA LEU A 158 8.27 -2.14 8.77
C LEU A 158 7.92 -0.76 9.29
N THR A 159 8.70 0.25 8.91
CA THR A 159 8.32 1.65 9.10
C THR A 159 7.24 2.01 8.08
N THR A 160 6.10 2.52 8.54
CA THR A 160 5.01 3.01 7.67
C THR A 160 4.57 4.39 8.12
N PRO A 161 3.90 5.20 7.27
CA PRO A 161 3.21 6.40 7.74
C PRO A 161 2.25 6.09 8.89
N THR A 162 2.05 7.06 9.79
CA THR A 162 0.96 7.00 10.78
C THR A 162 -0.41 7.07 10.08
N ALA A 163 -1.50 6.70 10.75
CA ALA A 163 -2.83 6.75 10.14
C ALA A 163 -3.22 8.16 9.63
N PRO A 164 -3.02 9.25 10.42
CA PRO A 164 -3.25 10.61 9.95
C PRO A 164 -2.35 11.00 8.77
N ALA A 165 -1.10 10.53 8.75
CA ALA A 165 -0.18 10.75 7.64
C ALA A 165 -0.64 10.04 6.36
N PHE A 166 -1.18 8.82 6.46
CA PHE A 166 -1.81 8.13 5.33
C PHE A 166 -2.99 8.92 4.78
N ALA A 167 -3.90 9.39 5.63
CA ALA A 167 -5.05 10.20 5.21
C ALA A 167 -4.62 11.47 4.47
N ALA A 168 -3.71 12.24 5.06
CA ALA A 168 -3.20 13.45 4.44
C ALA A 168 -2.48 13.18 3.11
N TRP A 169 -1.57 12.21 3.07
CA TRP A 169 -0.79 11.90 1.87
C TRP A 169 -1.63 11.26 0.77
N LYS A 170 -2.64 10.46 1.13
CA LYS A 170 -3.64 9.97 0.17
C LYS A 170 -4.46 11.10 -0.43
N THR A 171 -4.79 12.13 0.33
CA THR A 171 -5.45 13.33 -0.21
C THR A 171 -4.56 14.07 -1.20
N VAL A 172 -3.25 14.20 -0.91
CA VAL A 172 -2.29 14.75 -1.87
C VAL A 172 -2.25 13.92 -3.16
N THR A 173 -2.21 12.60 -3.03
CA THR A 173 -2.20 11.68 -4.18
C THR A 173 -3.49 11.78 -4.99
N TRP A 174 -4.64 11.85 -4.32
CA TRP A 174 -5.93 12.07 -4.95
C TRP A 174 -5.97 13.37 -5.75
N MET A 175 -5.48 14.48 -5.19
CA MET A 175 -5.42 15.77 -5.89
C MET A 175 -4.55 15.73 -7.15
N ASP A 176 -3.48 14.94 -7.13
CA ASP A 176 -2.57 14.80 -8.26
C ASP A 176 -3.23 14.03 -9.42
N ARG A 177 -3.78 12.84 -9.15
CA ARG A 177 -4.20 11.91 -10.22
C ARG A 177 -5.67 11.54 -10.27
N HIS A 178 -6.46 11.91 -9.26
CA HIS A 178 -7.91 11.61 -9.16
C HIS A 178 -8.28 10.13 -9.41
N ALA A 179 -7.42 9.21 -8.97
CA ALA A 179 -7.63 7.79 -9.24
C ALA A 179 -8.72 7.21 -8.32
N PRO A 180 -9.61 6.32 -8.83
CA PRO A 180 -10.66 5.68 -8.02
C PRO A 180 -10.15 5.04 -6.73
N ARG A 181 -8.99 4.38 -6.79
CA ARG A 181 -8.39 3.71 -5.62
C ARG A 181 -8.01 4.69 -4.51
N ASP A 182 -7.58 5.91 -4.83
CA ASP A 182 -7.24 6.88 -3.79
C ASP A 182 -8.47 7.41 -3.08
N LEU A 183 -9.56 7.68 -3.81
CA LEU A 183 -10.82 8.07 -3.19
C LEU A 183 -11.42 6.92 -2.36
N TYR A 184 -11.32 5.67 -2.82
CA TYR A 184 -11.77 4.52 -2.04
C TYR A 184 -10.95 4.30 -0.77
N ASP A 185 -9.62 4.43 -0.87
CA ASP A 185 -8.72 4.34 0.29
C ASP A 185 -8.99 5.49 1.29
N LEU A 186 -9.24 6.72 0.80
CA LEU A 186 -9.65 7.85 1.64
C LEU A 186 -11.01 7.60 2.31
N TRP A 187 -11.96 6.99 1.60
CA TRP A 187 -13.24 6.62 2.19
C TRP A 187 -13.05 5.61 3.32
N GLY A 188 -12.21 4.59 3.11
CA GLY A 188 -11.87 3.62 4.16
C GLY A 188 -11.21 4.27 5.37
N LEU A 189 -10.25 5.18 5.15
CA LEU A 189 -9.58 5.93 6.22
C LEU A 189 -10.57 6.80 7.01
N GLY A 190 -11.47 7.50 6.32
CA GLY A 190 -12.49 8.32 6.96
C GLY A 190 -13.50 7.48 7.76
N ARG A 191 -13.96 6.35 7.19
CA ARG A 191 -14.81 5.37 7.90
C ARG A 191 -14.16 4.84 9.17
N ALA A 192 -12.84 4.65 9.15
CA ALA A 192 -12.05 4.21 10.31
C ALA A 192 -11.70 5.35 11.28
N GLY A 193 -12.12 6.60 11.02
CA GLY A 193 -11.86 7.76 11.87
C GLY A 193 -10.46 8.35 11.74
N HIS A 194 -9.72 8.06 10.67
CA HIS A 194 -8.36 8.54 10.43
C HIS A 194 -8.29 9.84 9.60
N ILE A 195 -9.43 10.35 9.14
CA ILE A 195 -9.55 11.73 8.64
C ILE A 195 -9.94 12.59 9.86
N ASP A 196 -8.95 13.11 10.55
CA ASP A 196 -9.09 13.87 11.80
C ASP A 196 -8.30 15.19 11.79
N ALA A 197 -8.32 15.91 12.92
CA ALA A 197 -7.62 17.17 13.06
C ALA A 197 -6.10 17.04 12.82
N GLU A 198 -5.47 15.95 13.25
CA GLU A 198 -4.04 15.71 13.00
C GLU A 198 -3.77 15.54 11.51
N ALA A 199 -4.60 14.76 10.80
CA ALA A 199 -4.49 14.59 9.36
C ALA A 199 -4.64 15.93 8.62
N ALA A 200 -5.55 16.80 9.07
CA ALA A 200 -5.73 18.14 8.49
C ALA A 200 -4.49 19.04 8.70
N LEU A 201 -3.88 18.99 9.88
CA LEU A 201 -2.64 19.70 10.17
C LEU A 201 -1.46 19.19 9.31
N LEU A 202 -1.35 17.86 9.16
CA LEU A 202 -0.34 17.24 8.32
C LEU A 202 -0.52 17.59 6.84
N PHE A 203 -1.75 17.56 6.33
CA PHE A 203 -2.05 18.01 4.97
C PHE A 203 -1.67 19.48 4.78
N ARG A 204 -2.04 20.37 5.71
CA ARG A 204 -1.67 21.79 5.62
C ARG A 204 -0.16 21.99 5.58
N LYS A 205 0.59 21.18 6.34
CA LYS A 205 2.05 21.28 6.47
C LYS A 205 2.79 20.72 5.25
N HIS A 206 2.34 19.60 4.71
CA HIS A 206 3.08 18.82 3.71
C HIS A 206 2.41 18.75 2.34
N GLY A 207 1.15 19.16 2.25
CA GLY A 207 0.36 19.17 1.02
C GLY A 207 0.73 20.31 0.07
N PRO A 208 0.24 20.24 -1.18
CA PRO A 208 0.71 21.09 -2.28
C PRO A 208 0.21 22.53 -2.21
N THR A 209 -0.80 22.83 -1.38
CA THR A 209 -1.45 24.15 -1.33
C THR A 209 -0.97 25.03 -0.18
N ALA A 210 -0.13 24.51 0.72
CA ALA A 210 0.23 25.15 1.99
C ALA A 210 -0.99 25.65 2.82
N GLY A 211 -2.16 25.04 2.60
CA GLY A 211 -3.44 25.40 3.19
C GLY A 211 -4.26 24.17 3.58
N PRO A 212 -5.38 24.35 4.29
CA PRO A 212 -6.22 23.22 4.68
C PRO A 212 -6.84 22.55 3.45
N VAL A 213 -7.27 21.30 3.61
CA VAL A 213 -8.11 20.63 2.62
C VAL A 213 -9.34 21.50 2.36
N GLN A 214 -9.66 21.73 1.08
CA GLN A 214 -10.78 22.56 0.67
C GLN A 214 -11.88 21.70 0.04
N PRO A 215 -13.17 22.08 0.17
CA PRO A 215 -14.25 21.35 -0.44
C PRO A 215 -14.05 21.08 -1.93
N TRP A 216 -13.48 22.03 -2.69
CA TRP A 216 -13.31 21.91 -4.14
C TRP A 216 -12.37 20.77 -4.57
N MET A 217 -11.49 20.30 -3.66
CA MET A 217 -10.61 19.15 -3.91
C MET A 217 -11.40 17.84 -4.10
N PHE A 218 -12.68 17.85 -3.74
CA PHE A 218 -13.62 16.75 -3.92
C PHE A 218 -14.87 17.20 -4.70
N ASP A 219 -14.72 18.07 -5.70
CA ASP A 219 -15.85 18.48 -6.57
C ASP A 219 -16.23 17.39 -7.58
N ARG A 220 -15.32 16.47 -7.87
CA ARG A 220 -15.51 15.42 -8.89
C ARG A 220 -15.42 14.04 -8.27
N ALA A 221 -16.30 13.16 -8.71
CA ALA A 221 -16.20 11.72 -8.47
C ALA A 221 -15.72 11.03 -9.74
N PRO A 222 -15.00 9.90 -9.65
CA PRO A 222 -14.71 9.06 -10.80
C PRO A 222 -15.99 8.53 -11.44
N GLY A 223 -15.92 8.17 -12.73
CA GLY A 223 -17.02 7.49 -13.40
C GLY A 223 -17.30 6.12 -12.80
N ARG A 224 -18.55 5.66 -12.83
CA ARG A 224 -18.94 4.35 -12.26
C ARG A 224 -18.23 3.17 -12.92
N THR A 225 -17.98 3.26 -14.23
CA THR A 225 -17.21 2.25 -14.96
C THR A 225 -15.76 2.22 -14.46
N ASP A 226 -15.08 3.38 -14.41
CA ASP A 226 -13.70 3.47 -13.93
C ASP A 226 -13.57 3.01 -12.48
N TRP A 227 -14.54 3.35 -11.64
CA TRP A 227 -14.65 2.89 -10.26
C TRP A 227 -14.68 1.37 -10.16
N THR A 228 -15.59 0.74 -10.93
CA THR A 228 -15.73 -0.71 -10.95
C THR A 228 -14.46 -1.37 -11.49
N THR A 229 -13.96 -0.92 -12.64
CA THR A 229 -12.74 -1.45 -13.27
C THR A 229 -11.51 -1.37 -12.36
N ALA A 230 -11.39 -0.30 -11.56
CA ALA A 230 -10.23 -0.10 -10.71
C ALA A 230 -10.27 -0.92 -9.39
N LEU A 231 -11.45 -1.34 -8.94
CA LEU A 231 -11.66 -1.90 -7.59
C LEU A 231 -12.15 -3.36 -7.59
N SER A 232 -12.92 -3.80 -8.59
CA SER A 232 -13.63 -5.08 -8.52
C SER A 232 -12.72 -6.30 -8.50
N HIS A 233 -11.50 -6.21 -9.03
CA HIS A 233 -10.52 -7.30 -8.97
C HIS A 233 -9.75 -7.35 -7.64
N GLN A 234 -9.92 -6.34 -6.78
CA GLN A 234 -9.17 -6.17 -5.53
C GLN A 234 -10.03 -6.38 -4.29
N GLY A 235 -11.35 -6.30 -4.40
CA GLY A 235 -12.26 -6.47 -3.28
C GLY A 235 -13.71 -6.29 -3.68
N ARG A 236 -14.62 -6.56 -2.73
CA ARG A 236 -16.02 -6.17 -2.82
C ARG A 236 -16.11 -4.65 -2.68
N ILE A 237 -16.74 -4.00 -3.65
CA ILE A 237 -16.95 -2.56 -3.62
C ILE A 237 -18.06 -2.25 -2.62
N GLU A 238 -17.72 -1.55 -1.54
CA GLU A 238 -18.65 -1.25 -0.45
C GLU A 238 -19.45 0.05 -0.65
N VAL A 239 -18.93 0.98 -1.45
CA VAL A 239 -19.53 2.31 -1.66
C VAL A 239 -19.36 2.76 -3.12
N GLY A 240 -20.34 3.52 -3.63
CA GLY A 240 -20.27 4.13 -4.95
C GLY A 240 -19.36 5.38 -5.00
N PRO A 241 -18.90 5.81 -6.19
CA PRO A 241 -17.93 6.91 -6.30
C PRO A 241 -18.46 8.25 -5.80
N GLU A 242 -19.72 8.60 -6.07
CA GLU A 242 -20.30 9.88 -5.64
C GLU A 242 -20.53 9.90 -4.12
N GLU A 243 -21.02 8.79 -3.57
CA GLU A 243 -21.23 8.64 -2.13
C GLU A 243 -19.91 8.66 -1.35
N ALA A 244 -18.88 7.97 -1.86
CA ALA A 244 -17.54 7.99 -1.28
C ALA A 244 -16.96 9.41 -1.25
N ARG A 245 -17.07 10.15 -2.36
CA ARG A 245 -16.65 11.56 -2.45
C ARG A 245 -17.37 12.42 -1.42
N ASP A 246 -18.69 12.30 -1.32
CA ASP A 246 -19.48 13.15 -0.43
C ASP A 246 -19.17 12.90 1.05
N GLN A 247 -18.99 11.64 1.44
CA GLN A 247 -18.55 11.29 2.79
C GLN A 247 -17.13 11.78 3.08
N VAL A 248 -16.18 11.54 2.18
CA VAL A 248 -14.79 12.02 2.34
C VAL A 248 -14.72 13.53 2.46
N ARG A 249 -15.53 14.25 1.66
CA ARG A 249 -15.63 15.70 1.73
C ARG A 249 -16.16 16.17 3.09
N ALA A 250 -17.19 15.52 3.61
CA ALA A 250 -17.75 15.84 4.93
C ALA A 250 -16.72 15.62 6.05
N TRP A 251 -16.06 14.46 6.06
CA TRP A 251 -15.01 14.17 7.07
C TRP A 251 -13.86 15.18 7.03
N TRP A 252 -13.41 15.59 5.84
CA TRP A 252 -12.38 16.62 5.74
C TRP A 252 -12.85 18.00 6.24
N ASN A 253 -14.10 18.38 6.00
CA ASN A 253 -14.65 19.63 6.53
C ASN A 253 -14.63 19.62 8.07
N ASP A 254 -15.06 18.52 8.68
CA ASP A 254 -15.08 18.37 10.14
C ASP A 254 -13.66 18.37 10.72
N ALA A 255 -12.73 17.63 10.11
CA ALA A 255 -11.33 17.57 10.48
C ALA A 255 -10.65 18.96 10.42
N VAL A 256 -10.92 19.73 9.37
CA VAL A 256 -10.37 21.09 9.19
C VAL A 256 -10.95 22.07 10.23
N ALA A 257 -12.24 21.98 10.52
CA ALA A 257 -12.88 22.78 11.56
C ALA A 257 -12.28 22.47 12.95
N ALA A 258 -12.11 21.18 13.27
CA ALA A 258 -11.49 20.73 14.51
C ALA A 258 -10.03 21.19 14.65
N ALA A 259 -9.24 21.16 13.57
CA ALA A 259 -7.85 21.61 13.56
C ALA A 259 -7.66 23.13 13.67
N SER A 260 -8.74 23.90 13.52
CA SER A 260 -8.73 25.37 13.61
C SER A 260 -9.18 25.89 14.98
N THR A 261 -9.57 24.98 15.88
CA THR A 261 -9.95 25.27 17.28
C THR A 261 -8.74 25.10 18.18
#